data_AF-A0A847UN39-F1
#
_entry.id   AF-A0A847UN39-F1
#
_cell.length_a   1.000
_cell.length_b   1.000
_cell.length_c   1.000
_cell.angle_alpha   90.00
_cell.angle_beta   90.00
_cell.angle_gamma   90.00
#
_symmetry.space_group_name_H-M   'P 1'
#
loop_
_entity.id
_entity.type
_entity.pdbx_description
1 polymer ?
#
loop_
_entity_poly.entity_id
_entity_poly.type
_entity_poly.pdbx_seq_one_letter_code
_entity_poly.pdbx_strand_id
1 'polypeptide(L)'
;MSEDNNLPVPVEETRQYIRITPTDEPVDPDTVEAQFERLHGLESQNTNTGFLDRFTESPPTIETYLLAPPEDTQSIQYYVGVDTPDLQEPLERILRALFPDSYEFQTVQWAPTLLPEEPAAGVQFEARPDRRKDWQTRLTPLHDFQHDGEHVRTPLASVVEAMAATDGPALLQILVRPKTDWSTERDLHRRTLEEGRESWVGQVITALLGPAETSHTDTAIPVEDRTRLEELADRDPRRSFEVNVRAVLCNARDRHVADDLATAFAEVSHTCYKITGTVYTGTDAADLRTRIRDRVFHPADYDRLQYRLPFTTPSSPGIVADASELGSFCLLDGSALTTAARPSRRHPVSDVCSHRRRRHISPRFATTACRLAVRSHRTGRPETSQ
;
A
#
# COMPACT_ATOMS: atom_id res chain seq x y z
N MET A 1 -20.09 -29.82 -16.38
CA MET A 1 -20.38 -28.49 -16.94
C MET A 1 -20.98 -27.71 -15.79
N SER A 2 -20.12 -27.04 -15.04
CA SER A 2 -20.50 -26.24 -13.88
C SER A 2 -20.41 -24.80 -14.34
N GLU A 3 -21.56 -24.15 -14.45
CA GLU A 3 -21.70 -22.78 -14.90
C GLU A 3 -21.06 -21.83 -13.88
N ASP A 4 -20.21 -20.94 -14.38
CA ASP A 4 -19.60 -19.83 -13.66
C ASP A 4 -20.67 -19.00 -12.96
N ASN A 5 -20.65 -19.02 -11.63
CA ASN A 5 -21.49 -18.17 -10.80
C ASN A 5 -20.84 -16.77 -10.72
N ASN A 6 -20.77 -16.08 -11.85
CA ASN A 6 -20.26 -14.72 -11.95
C ASN A 6 -21.40 -13.74 -11.65
N LEU A 7 -21.73 -13.60 -10.35
CA LEU A 7 -22.63 -12.56 -9.89
C LEU A 7 -21.99 -11.19 -10.16
N PRO A 8 -22.66 -10.28 -10.89
CA PRO A 8 -22.10 -8.97 -11.18
C PRO A 8 -22.02 -8.16 -9.89
N VAL A 9 -20.80 -7.77 -9.50
CA VAL A 9 -20.57 -6.74 -8.48
C VAL A 9 -21.33 -5.48 -8.92
N PRO A 10 -22.18 -4.86 -8.07
CA PRO A 10 -22.85 -3.62 -8.42
C PRO A 10 -21.82 -2.56 -8.85
N VAL A 11 -22.04 -1.98 -10.03
CA VAL A 11 -21.14 -0.99 -10.68
C VAL A 11 -20.88 0.25 -9.79
N GLU A 12 -21.73 0.50 -8.80
CA GLU A 12 -21.64 1.66 -7.90
C GLU A 12 -20.53 1.55 -6.83
N GLU A 13 -19.95 0.36 -6.60
CA GLU A 13 -18.86 0.19 -5.61
C GLU A 13 -17.46 0.08 -6.23
N THR A 14 -17.38 -0.08 -7.55
CA THR A 14 -16.09 -0.21 -8.24
C THR A 14 -15.46 1.15 -8.51
N ARG A 15 -14.17 1.26 -8.26
CA ARG A 15 -13.35 2.44 -8.55
C ARG A 15 -12.30 2.10 -9.61
N GLN A 16 -11.82 3.14 -10.27
CA GLN A 16 -10.75 3.00 -11.25
C GLN A 16 -9.39 2.88 -10.53
N TYR A 17 -8.65 1.84 -10.88
CA TYR A 17 -7.29 1.60 -10.39
C TYR A 17 -6.35 1.31 -11.56
N ILE A 18 -5.07 1.57 -11.35
CA ILE A 18 -3.97 1.14 -12.20
C ILE A 18 -3.41 -0.13 -11.56
N ARG A 19 -3.58 -1.27 -12.21
CA ARG A 19 -2.92 -2.52 -11.84
C ARG A 19 -1.49 -2.49 -12.37
N ILE A 20 -0.53 -2.68 -11.48
CA ILE A 20 0.90 -2.75 -11.79
C ILE A 20 1.33 -4.20 -11.68
N THR A 21 2.06 -4.70 -12.67
CA THR A 21 2.65 -6.05 -12.66
C THR A 21 4.17 -5.93 -12.67
N PRO A 22 4.85 -6.14 -11.53
CA PRO A 22 6.29 -6.04 -11.44
C PRO A 22 7.02 -7.10 -12.29
N THR A 23 8.20 -6.74 -12.79
CA THR A 23 9.16 -7.63 -13.47
C THR A 23 10.43 -7.82 -12.63
N ASP A 24 11.43 -8.52 -13.14
CA ASP A 24 12.72 -8.73 -12.47
C ASP A 24 13.67 -7.50 -12.50
N GLU A 25 13.24 -6.41 -13.13
CA GLU A 25 14.00 -5.17 -13.19
C GLU A 25 13.85 -4.36 -11.88
N PRO A 26 14.96 -3.99 -11.22
CA PRO A 26 14.93 -3.23 -9.98
C PRO A 26 14.54 -1.77 -10.22
N VAL A 27 14.01 -1.13 -9.18
CA VAL A 27 13.63 0.29 -9.22
C VAL A 27 14.83 1.16 -8.84
N ASP A 28 15.07 2.24 -9.59
CA ASP A 28 16.16 3.19 -9.34
C ASP A 28 15.83 4.18 -8.19
N PRO A 29 16.55 4.17 -7.05
CA PRO A 29 16.26 5.02 -5.89
C PRO A 29 16.28 6.52 -6.19
N ASP A 30 17.18 6.98 -7.05
CA ASP A 30 17.30 8.41 -7.37
C ASP A 30 16.07 8.89 -8.15
N THR A 31 15.57 8.05 -9.06
CA THR A 31 14.34 8.29 -9.80
C THR A 31 13.12 8.27 -8.88
N VAL A 32 13.13 7.39 -7.88
CA VAL A 32 12.05 7.23 -6.90
C VAL A 32 11.79 8.51 -6.12
N GLU A 33 12.82 9.05 -5.47
CA GLU A 33 12.67 10.25 -4.65
C GLU A 33 12.13 11.41 -5.48
N ALA A 34 12.72 11.65 -6.65
CA ALA A 34 12.29 12.72 -7.56
C ALA A 34 10.83 12.54 -8.05
N GLN A 35 10.36 11.31 -8.30
CA GLN A 35 8.98 11.07 -8.69
C GLN A 35 8.02 11.24 -7.51
N PHE A 36 8.42 10.88 -6.28
CA PHE A 36 7.60 11.16 -5.10
C PHE A 36 7.50 12.66 -4.79
N GLU A 37 8.56 13.44 -4.99
CA GLU A 37 8.46 14.89 -4.91
C GLU A 37 7.45 15.46 -5.92
N ARG A 38 7.39 14.91 -7.14
CA ARG A 38 6.37 15.27 -8.13
C ARG A 38 4.97 14.81 -7.73
N LEU A 39 4.86 13.66 -7.08
CA LEU A 39 3.61 13.13 -6.53
C LEU A 39 3.06 14.03 -5.42
N HIS A 40 3.92 14.66 -4.61
CA HIS A 40 3.50 15.62 -3.58
C HIS A 40 2.77 16.83 -4.18
N GLY A 41 3.23 17.28 -5.35
CA GLY A 41 2.64 18.40 -6.10
C GLY A 41 1.43 18.03 -6.96
N LEU A 42 0.82 16.87 -6.75
CA LEU A 42 -0.37 16.46 -7.49
C LEU A 42 -1.58 17.29 -7.03
N GLU A 43 -2.02 18.24 -7.86
CA GLU A 43 -3.15 19.13 -7.58
C GLU A 43 -4.25 18.96 -8.62
N SER A 44 -5.52 18.91 -8.18
CA SER A 44 -6.67 18.83 -9.08
C SER A 44 -6.76 20.08 -9.96
N GLN A 45 -7.03 19.90 -11.26
CA GLN A 45 -7.20 21.03 -12.18
C GLN A 45 -8.55 21.75 -11.99
N ASN A 46 -9.46 21.14 -11.23
CA ASN A 46 -10.78 21.71 -10.93
C ASN A 46 -10.75 22.75 -9.80
N THR A 47 -9.59 23.04 -9.19
CA THR A 47 -9.42 24.10 -8.18
C THR A 47 -9.47 25.52 -8.79
N ASN A 48 -10.31 25.73 -9.80
CA ASN A 48 -10.56 27.02 -10.45
C ASN A 48 -11.48 27.93 -9.61
N THR A 49 -11.70 27.61 -8.34
CA THR A 49 -12.60 28.29 -7.40
C THR A 49 -11.86 29.07 -6.31
N GLY A 50 -10.85 29.85 -6.71
CA GLY A 50 -10.33 30.95 -5.88
C GLY A 50 -9.52 30.55 -4.65
N PHE A 51 -8.79 31.53 -4.10
CA PHE A 51 -7.89 31.38 -2.96
C PHE A 51 -8.52 30.81 -1.67
N LEU A 52 -9.85 30.75 -1.58
CA LEU A 52 -10.58 30.32 -0.39
C LEU A 52 -10.85 28.79 -0.36
N ASP A 53 -11.00 28.13 -1.52
CA ASP A 53 -11.33 26.69 -1.57
C ASP A 53 -10.14 25.78 -1.20
N ARG A 54 -8.92 26.32 -1.34
CA ARG A 54 -7.67 25.68 -0.88
C ARG A 54 -7.64 25.44 0.64
N PHE A 55 -8.51 26.10 1.40
CA PHE A 55 -8.61 25.90 2.85
C PHE A 55 -9.63 24.82 3.25
N THR A 56 -10.44 24.31 2.32
CA THR A 56 -11.57 23.42 2.62
C THR A 56 -11.49 22.03 2.00
N GLU A 57 -10.76 21.85 0.90
CA GLU A 57 -10.59 20.53 0.30
C GLU A 57 -9.43 19.77 0.94
N SER A 58 -9.69 18.51 1.32
CA SER A 58 -8.64 17.59 1.76
C SER A 58 -7.70 17.31 0.57
N PRO A 59 -6.38 17.20 0.80
CA PRO A 59 -5.46 16.86 -0.28
C PRO A 59 -5.81 15.49 -0.88
N PRO A 60 -5.50 15.27 -2.17
CA PRO A 60 -5.88 14.03 -2.85
C PRO A 60 -5.29 12.83 -2.14
N THR A 61 -6.11 11.78 -1.97
CA THR A 61 -5.69 10.54 -1.34
C THR A 61 -5.28 9.55 -2.41
N ILE A 62 -4.01 9.19 -2.40
CA ILE A 62 -3.50 8.07 -3.20
C ILE A 62 -3.69 6.81 -2.37
N GLU A 63 -4.26 5.80 -3.00
CA GLU A 63 -4.60 4.54 -2.38
C GLU A 63 -3.88 3.41 -3.12
N THR A 64 -3.15 2.62 -2.36
CA THR A 64 -2.43 1.45 -2.85
C THR A 64 -2.99 0.19 -2.19
N TYR A 65 -3.18 -0.86 -2.98
CA TYR A 65 -3.54 -2.18 -2.49
C TYR A 65 -2.54 -3.24 -2.93
N LEU A 66 -2.24 -4.14 -1.99
CA LEU A 66 -1.71 -5.47 -2.30
C LEU A 66 -2.78 -6.48 -1.94
N LEU A 67 -3.14 -7.34 -2.89
CA LEU A 67 -4.15 -8.37 -2.72
C LEU A 67 -3.53 -9.75 -2.97
N ALA A 68 -3.57 -10.61 -1.95
CA ALA A 68 -3.43 -12.05 -2.11
C ALA A 68 -4.82 -12.62 -2.44
N PRO A 69 -5.06 -13.09 -3.68
CA PRO A 69 -6.36 -13.63 -4.06
C PRO A 69 -6.64 -14.98 -3.35
N PRO A 70 -7.90 -15.42 -3.26
CA PRO A 70 -8.24 -16.80 -2.88
C PRO A 70 -7.54 -17.84 -3.78
N GLU A 71 -7.41 -19.07 -3.29
CA GLU A 71 -6.67 -20.20 -3.89
C GLU A 71 -6.77 -20.31 -5.43
N ASP A 72 -5.69 -20.81 -6.05
CA ASP A 72 -5.39 -21.07 -7.48
C ASP A 72 -4.70 -19.97 -8.32
N THR A 73 -4.52 -18.74 -7.82
CA THR A 73 -3.83 -17.70 -8.63
C THR A 73 -2.51 -17.17 -8.05
N GLN A 74 -2.29 -17.29 -6.74
CA GLN A 74 -1.10 -17.02 -5.89
C GLN A 74 -0.12 -15.86 -6.22
N SER A 75 -0.33 -15.10 -7.29
CA SER A 75 0.39 -13.89 -7.61
C SER A 75 -0.30 -12.72 -6.92
N ILE A 76 0.45 -11.99 -6.12
CA ILE A 76 -0.03 -10.80 -5.43
C ILE A 76 -0.40 -9.76 -6.49
N GLN A 77 -1.58 -9.17 -6.34
CA GLN A 77 -2.09 -8.14 -7.24
C GLN A 77 -1.82 -6.78 -6.63
N TYR A 78 -1.12 -5.91 -7.38
CA TYR A 78 -0.73 -4.57 -6.94
C TYR A 78 -1.55 -3.53 -7.68
N TYR A 79 -2.31 -2.73 -6.93
CA TYR A 79 -3.20 -1.69 -7.46
C TYR A 79 -2.86 -0.34 -6.86
N VAL A 80 -2.90 0.70 -7.69
CA VAL A 80 -2.74 2.09 -7.26
C VAL A 80 -3.85 2.93 -7.86
N GLY A 81 -4.46 3.80 -7.06
CA GLY A 81 -5.52 4.71 -7.51
C GLY A 81 -5.51 6.01 -6.71
N VAL A 82 -6.36 6.93 -7.12
CA VAL A 82 -6.57 8.21 -6.44
C VAL A 82 -8.07 8.43 -6.24
N ASP A 83 -8.44 9.11 -5.15
CA ASP A 83 -9.84 9.44 -4.86
C ASP A 83 -10.42 10.55 -5.75
N THR A 84 -9.56 11.28 -6.45
CA THR A 84 -9.88 12.42 -7.30
C THR A 84 -9.74 12.01 -8.78
N PRO A 85 -10.84 11.78 -9.52
CA PRO A 85 -10.80 11.13 -10.84
C PRO A 85 -9.99 11.85 -11.92
N ASP A 86 -9.93 13.18 -11.90
CA ASP A 86 -9.13 13.99 -12.83
C ASP A 86 -7.62 13.84 -12.62
N LEU A 87 -7.21 13.33 -11.46
CA LEU A 87 -5.81 13.04 -11.15
C LEU A 87 -5.35 11.64 -11.58
N GLN A 88 -6.23 10.81 -12.10
CA GLN A 88 -5.90 9.44 -12.50
C GLN A 88 -4.85 9.38 -13.61
N GLU A 89 -4.99 10.17 -14.68
CA GLU A 89 -3.99 10.23 -15.76
C GLU A 89 -2.67 10.87 -15.33
N PRO A 90 -2.66 12.00 -14.59
CA PRO A 90 -1.46 12.51 -13.93
C PRO A 90 -0.74 11.47 -13.06
N LEU A 91 -1.48 10.74 -12.23
CA LEU A 91 -0.94 9.68 -11.38
C LEU A 91 -0.30 8.57 -12.23
N GLU A 92 -1.00 8.06 -13.26
CA GLU A 92 -0.44 7.03 -14.14
C GLU A 92 0.88 7.46 -14.78
N ARG A 93 0.97 8.73 -15.20
CA ARG A 93 2.21 9.28 -15.79
C ARG A 93 3.36 9.30 -14.79
N ILE A 94 3.11 9.66 -13.53
CA ILE A 94 4.12 9.64 -12.47
C ILE A 94 4.53 8.19 -12.19
N LEU A 95 3.58 7.26 -12.07
CA LEU A 95 3.87 5.85 -11.82
C LEU A 95 4.69 5.21 -12.96
N ARG A 96 4.39 5.54 -14.22
CA ARG A 96 5.19 5.09 -15.38
C ARG A 96 6.61 5.65 -15.41
N ALA A 97 6.85 6.81 -14.81
CA ALA A 97 8.19 7.36 -14.64
C ALA A 97 8.90 6.82 -13.39
N LEU A 98 8.14 6.30 -12.42
CA LEU A 98 8.61 5.75 -11.15
C LEU A 98 9.10 4.31 -11.30
N PHE A 99 8.38 3.48 -12.07
CA PHE A 99 8.73 2.09 -12.30
C PHE A 99 9.48 1.90 -13.62
N PRO A 100 10.29 0.83 -13.74
CA PRO A 100 10.93 0.46 -15.00
C PRO A 100 9.92 0.24 -16.14
N ASP A 101 10.34 0.55 -17.38
CA ASP A 101 9.52 0.40 -18.59
C ASP A 101 9.06 -1.05 -18.83
N SER A 102 9.74 -2.04 -18.23
CA SER A 102 9.35 -3.44 -18.31
C SER A 102 8.09 -3.77 -17.50
N TYR A 103 7.69 -2.92 -16.54
CA TYR A 103 6.51 -3.15 -15.71
C TYR A 103 5.24 -2.94 -16.53
N GLU A 104 4.27 -3.84 -16.37
CA GLU A 104 2.98 -3.70 -17.06
C GLU A 104 1.98 -2.89 -16.24
N PHE A 105 1.31 -1.96 -16.91
CA PHE A 105 0.29 -1.09 -16.34
C PHE A 105 -1.05 -1.31 -17.04
N GLN A 106 -2.09 -1.60 -16.27
CA GLN A 106 -3.43 -1.84 -16.80
C GLN A 106 -4.47 -1.09 -15.97
N THR A 107 -5.25 -0.22 -16.63
CA THR A 107 -6.38 0.45 -15.99
C THR A 107 -7.55 -0.51 -15.86
N VAL A 108 -8.05 -0.69 -14.63
CA VAL A 108 -9.11 -1.63 -14.28
C VAL A 108 -10.18 -0.98 -13.39
N GLN A 109 -11.39 -1.53 -13.40
CA GLN A 109 -12.42 -1.22 -12.41
C GLN A 109 -12.42 -2.32 -11.36
N TRP A 110 -12.20 -1.95 -10.09
CA TRP A 110 -12.05 -2.91 -9.00
C TRP A 110 -12.61 -2.34 -7.69
N ALA A 111 -13.00 -3.22 -6.77
CA ALA A 111 -13.51 -2.83 -5.44
C ALA A 111 -12.90 -3.72 -4.35
N PRO A 112 -12.52 -3.15 -3.19
CA PRO A 112 -12.06 -3.92 -2.04
C PRO A 112 -13.15 -4.77 -1.38
N THR A 113 -14.42 -4.62 -1.77
CA THR A 113 -15.57 -5.37 -1.22
C THR A 113 -15.58 -6.86 -1.60
N LEU A 114 -14.62 -7.32 -2.42
CA LEU A 114 -14.42 -8.75 -2.70
C LEU A 114 -13.96 -9.56 -1.47
N LEU A 115 -13.63 -8.91 -0.35
CA LEU A 115 -13.30 -9.57 0.90
C LEU A 115 -14.55 -9.87 1.76
N PRO A 116 -14.57 -11.00 2.49
CA PRO A 116 -15.65 -11.36 3.39
C PRO A 116 -15.96 -10.25 4.39
N GLU A 117 -17.23 -10.17 4.81
CA GLU A 117 -17.71 -9.14 5.74
C GLU A 117 -17.01 -9.17 7.10
N GLU A 118 -16.64 -10.37 7.54
CA GLU A 118 -15.97 -10.62 8.81
C GLU A 118 -14.59 -11.21 8.53
N PRO A 119 -13.52 -10.40 8.50
CA PRO A 119 -12.16 -10.92 8.40
C PRO A 119 -11.77 -11.64 9.70
N ALA A 120 -10.92 -12.64 9.59
CA ALA A 120 -10.43 -13.39 10.73
C ALA A 120 -9.49 -12.55 11.62
N ALA A 121 -8.64 -11.73 11.00
CA ALA A 121 -7.73 -10.84 11.68
C ALA A 121 -7.51 -9.55 10.87
N GLY A 122 -7.12 -8.48 11.56
CA GLY A 122 -6.70 -7.22 10.97
C GLY A 122 -5.36 -6.79 11.56
N VAL A 123 -4.56 -6.05 10.80
CA VAL A 123 -3.30 -5.46 11.28
C VAL A 123 -3.33 -3.97 10.96
N GLN A 124 -3.17 -3.12 11.97
CA GLN A 124 -2.97 -1.67 11.76
C GLN A 124 -1.53 -1.34 12.08
N PHE A 125 -0.85 -0.66 11.18
CA PHE A 125 0.47 -0.12 11.46
C PHE A 125 0.32 1.28 12.04
N GLU A 126 1.13 1.55 13.06
CA GLU A 126 1.18 2.80 13.79
C GLU A 126 2.63 3.24 13.92
N ALA A 127 2.85 4.54 13.80
CA ALA A 127 4.10 5.15 14.19
C ALA A 127 4.13 5.36 15.71
N ARG A 128 5.28 5.04 16.31
CA ARG A 128 5.57 5.15 17.75
C ARG A 128 6.87 5.91 17.96
N PRO A 129 6.80 7.26 17.99
CA PRO A 129 7.96 8.05 18.34
C PRO A 129 8.28 7.93 19.85
N ASP A 130 9.55 8.05 20.22
CA ASP A 130 9.96 7.99 21.63
C ASP A 130 9.47 9.23 22.41
N ARG A 131 9.48 10.42 21.78
CA ARG A 131 8.89 11.67 22.28
C ARG A 131 7.82 12.19 21.32
N ARG A 132 6.90 13.03 21.82
CA ARG A 132 5.77 13.57 21.02
C ARG A 132 6.16 14.26 19.72
N LYS A 133 7.37 14.81 19.61
CA LYS A 133 7.87 15.49 18.40
C LYS A 133 8.84 14.64 17.59
N ASP A 134 9.20 13.45 18.05
CA ASP A 134 10.15 12.60 17.32
C ASP A 134 9.55 12.03 16.02
N TRP A 135 8.25 12.21 15.75
CA TRP A 135 7.69 11.95 14.42
C TRP A 135 8.32 12.83 13.32
N GLN A 136 8.93 13.96 13.71
CA GLN A 136 9.67 14.85 12.82
C GLN A 136 11.06 14.34 12.46
N THR A 137 11.54 13.26 13.09
CA THR A 137 12.83 12.66 12.75
C THR A 137 12.66 11.65 11.61
N ARG A 138 13.72 10.92 11.26
CA ARG A 138 13.73 10.08 10.05
C ARG A 138 13.17 8.69 10.31
N LEU A 139 12.61 8.11 9.26
CA LEU A 139 12.53 6.66 9.07
C LEU A 139 13.74 6.23 8.22
N THR A 140 13.94 4.93 8.08
CA THR A 140 14.99 4.41 7.19
C THR A 140 14.63 4.71 5.73
N PRO A 141 15.44 5.51 4.99
CA PRO A 141 15.21 5.81 3.58
C PRO A 141 15.22 4.54 2.72
N LEU A 142 14.52 4.57 1.59
CA LEU A 142 14.43 3.41 0.70
C LEU A 142 15.81 2.95 0.19
N HIS A 143 16.69 3.90 -0.13
CA HIS A 143 17.98 3.61 -0.74
C HIS A 143 18.87 2.76 0.18
N ASP A 144 18.74 2.88 1.51
CA ASP A 144 19.51 2.08 2.46
C ASP A 144 19.19 0.58 2.34
N PHE A 145 17.94 0.21 1.99
CA PHE A 145 17.54 -1.18 1.77
C PHE A 145 18.05 -1.76 0.43
N GLN A 146 18.39 -0.90 -0.53
CA GLN A 146 18.81 -1.32 -1.87
C GLN A 146 20.33 -1.46 -2.01
N HIS A 147 21.11 -0.81 -1.14
CA HIS A 147 22.58 -0.79 -1.24
C HIS A 147 23.30 -1.86 -0.40
N ASP A 148 22.65 -2.46 0.61
CA ASP A 148 23.37 -3.14 1.70
C ASP A 148 23.54 -4.68 1.59
N GLY A 149 23.37 -5.31 0.41
CA GLY A 149 23.72 -6.74 0.29
C GLY A 149 23.45 -7.46 -1.05
N GLU A 150 23.95 -8.70 -1.16
CA GLU A 150 23.74 -9.64 -2.28
C GLU A 150 22.24 -9.92 -2.60
N HIS A 151 21.32 -9.46 -1.76
CA HIS A 151 19.88 -9.57 -1.94
C HIS A 151 19.18 -8.24 -1.60
N VAL A 152 18.87 -7.44 -2.62
CA VAL A 152 17.99 -6.26 -2.53
C VAL A 152 16.62 -6.72 -2.02
N ARG A 153 16.21 -6.27 -0.83
CA ARG A 153 14.87 -6.55 -0.29
C ARG A 153 14.23 -5.25 0.17
N THR A 154 13.19 -4.79 -0.52
CA THR A 154 12.40 -3.66 -0.05
C THR A 154 11.51 -4.10 1.12
N PRO A 155 11.19 -3.23 2.09
CA PRO A 155 10.33 -3.60 3.23
C PRO A 155 8.95 -4.12 2.80
N LEU A 156 8.42 -3.62 1.68
CA LEU A 156 7.17 -4.12 1.10
C LEU A 156 7.28 -5.57 0.59
N ALA A 157 8.47 -6.05 0.23
CA ALA A 157 8.67 -7.45 -0.15
C ALA A 157 8.42 -8.39 1.04
N SER A 158 8.85 -8.02 2.25
CA SER A 158 8.56 -8.78 3.48
C SER A 158 7.05 -8.88 3.75
N VAL A 159 6.30 -7.82 3.48
CA VAL A 159 4.82 -7.83 3.55
C VAL A 159 4.24 -8.79 2.51
N VAL A 160 4.74 -8.73 1.28
CA VAL A 160 4.29 -9.62 0.19
C VAL A 160 4.58 -11.08 0.50
N GLU A 161 5.76 -11.40 1.07
CA GLU A 161 6.12 -12.74 1.52
C GLU A 161 5.17 -13.23 2.62
N ALA A 162 4.89 -12.41 3.64
CA ALA A 162 3.94 -12.75 4.69
C ALA A 162 2.54 -12.99 4.12
N MET A 163 2.05 -12.11 3.23
CA MET A 163 0.75 -12.27 2.58
C MET A 163 0.70 -13.51 1.67
N ALA A 164 1.78 -13.86 0.99
CA ALA A 164 1.84 -15.05 0.13
C ALA A 164 1.83 -16.37 0.94
N ALA A 165 2.17 -16.31 2.24
CA ALA A 165 2.09 -17.45 3.16
C ALA A 165 0.68 -17.72 3.70
N THR A 166 -0.30 -16.87 3.35
CA THR A 166 -1.70 -17.06 3.75
C THR A 166 -2.38 -18.15 2.94
N ASP A 167 -3.20 -18.96 3.60
CA ASP A 167 -4.05 -19.96 2.93
C ASP A 167 -5.30 -19.30 2.33
N GLY A 168 -5.74 -18.15 2.87
CA GLY A 168 -6.92 -17.42 2.41
C GLY A 168 -6.61 -16.05 1.81
N PRO A 169 -7.66 -15.34 1.34
CA PRO A 169 -7.49 -13.97 0.85
C PRO A 169 -6.90 -13.04 1.91
N ALA A 170 -5.97 -12.19 1.48
CA ALA A 170 -5.37 -11.16 2.31
C ALA A 170 -5.29 -9.85 1.53
N LEU A 171 -5.50 -8.72 2.20
CA LEU A 171 -5.42 -7.40 1.58
C LEU A 171 -4.66 -6.44 2.49
N LEU A 172 -3.68 -5.76 1.94
CA LEU A 172 -3.05 -4.59 2.52
C LEU A 172 -3.54 -3.34 1.78
N GLN A 173 -3.92 -2.30 2.52
CA GLN A 173 -4.19 -0.97 2.01
C GLN A 173 -3.19 0.01 2.59
N ILE A 174 -2.64 0.85 1.71
CA ILE A 174 -1.80 1.99 2.06
C ILE A 174 -2.50 3.24 1.52
N LEU A 175 -2.77 4.20 2.39
CA LEU A 175 -3.27 5.52 2.01
C LEU A 175 -2.17 6.55 2.17
N VAL A 176 -1.99 7.41 1.17
CA VAL A 176 -0.96 8.44 1.14
C VAL A 176 -1.61 9.78 0.83
N ARG A 177 -1.29 10.80 1.61
CA ARG A 177 -1.69 12.20 1.36
C ARG A 177 -0.47 13.12 1.47
N PRO A 178 -0.34 14.12 0.59
CA PRO A 178 0.59 15.23 0.81
C PRO A 178 0.36 15.87 2.19
N LYS A 179 1.42 15.99 2.98
CA LYS A 179 1.42 16.72 4.25
C LYS A 179 1.72 18.19 3.98
N THR A 180 1.02 19.07 4.69
CA THR A 180 1.30 20.50 4.69
C THR A 180 2.71 20.79 5.22
N ASP A 181 3.34 21.83 4.69
CA ASP A 181 4.65 22.31 5.12
C ASP A 181 4.70 22.53 6.65
N TRP A 182 5.59 21.80 7.31
CA TRP A 182 5.82 21.86 8.75
C TRP A 182 7.21 22.42 9.12
N SER A 183 7.87 23.11 8.18
CA SER A 183 9.21 23.70 8.36
C SER A 183 9.29 24.64 9.57
N THR A 184 8.23 25.41 9.82
CA THR A 184 8.16 26.29 11.00
C THR A 184 8.15 25.50 12.31
N GLU A 185 7.43 24.37 12.34
CA GLU A 185 7.38 23.50 13.53
C GLU A 185 8.73 22.83 13.77
N ARG A 186 9.37 22.34 12.70
CA ARG A 186 10.71 21.78 12.72
C ARG A 186 11.73 22.77 13.26
N ASP A 187 11.76 23.98 12.71
CA ASP A 187 12.75 24.99 13.09
C ASP A 187 12.56 25.44 14.55
N LEU A 188 11.31 25.48 15.05
CA LEU A 188 11.02 25.72 16.46
C LEU A 188 11.48 24.55 17.35
N HIS A 189 11.24 23.32 16.94
CA HIS A 189 11.69 22.13 17.66
C HIS A 189 13.21 22.07 17.72
N ARG A 190 13.89 22.31 16.59
CA ARG A 190 15.35 22.37 16.49
C ARG A 190 15.95 23.39 17.45
N ARG A 191 15.41 24.60 17.49
CA ARG A 191 15.81 25.63 18.47
C ARG A 191 15.61 25.17 19.91
N THR A 192 14.50 24.48 20.21
CA THR A 192 14.22 23.99 21.57
C THR A 192 15.24 22.93 22.01
N LEU A 193 15.66 22.05 21.10
CA LEU A 193 16.72 21.07 21.32
C LEU A 193 18.10 21.73 21.46
N GLU A 194 18.43 22.69 20.59
CA GLU A 194 19.68 23.48 20.64
C GLU A 194 19.83 24.25 21.97
N GLU A 195 18.74 24.80 22.49
CA GLU A 195 18.71 25.53 23.77
C GLU A 195 18.65 24.60 25.00
N GLY A 196 18.59 23.27 24.80
CA GLY A 196 18.49 22.27 25.88
C GLY A 196 17.18 22.33 26.68
N ARG A 197 16.17 23.06 26.20
CA ARG A 197 14.92 23.37 26.94
C ARG A 197 13.97 22.18 27.07
N GLU A 198 14.07 21.17 26.20
CA GLU A 198 13.24 19.96 26.34
C GLU A 198 13.67 19.08 27.53
N SER A 199 14.98 19.07 27.86
CA SER A 199 15.51 18.30 29.01
C SER A 199 15.13 18.91 30.36
N TRP A 200 14.86 20.22 30.42
CA TRP A 200 14.55 20.93 31.66
C TRP A 200 13.23 20.48 32.29
N VAL A 201 12.20 20.12 31.50
CA VAL A 201 10.92 19.65 32.07
C VAL A 201 11.08 18.27 32.73
N GLY A 202 11.98 17.42 32.23
CA GLY A 202 12.36 16.16 32.88
C GLY A 202 13.14 16.35 34.18
N GLN A 203 13.97 17.40 34.28
CA GLN A 203 14.71 17.75 35.50
C GLN A 203 13.88 18.52 36.53
N VAL A 204 12.77 19.17 36.15
CA VAL A 204 11.92 19.93 37.08
C VAL A 204 11.23 19.05 38.13
N ILE A 205 11.03 17.75 37.87
CA ILE A 205 10.58 16.82 38.94
C ILE A 205 11.65 16.69 40.05
N THR A 206 12.93 16.88 39.72
CA THR A 206 14.04 16.89 40.69
C THR A 206 14.24 18.27 41.34
N ALA A 207 13.79 19.35 40.70
CA ALA A 207 13.92 20.73 41.19
C ALA A 207 12.90 21.11 42.28
N LEU A 208 11.92 20.26 42.58
CA LEU A 208 11.07 20.41 43.78
C LEU A 208 11.85 20.31 45.12
N LEU A 209 13.18 20.12 45.07
CA LEU A 209 14.10 20.01 46.22
C LEU A 209 15.09 21.18 46.38
N GLY A 210 15.03 22.27 45.59
CA GLY A 210 15.89 23.44 45.88
C GLY A 210 15.88 24.55 44.82
N PRO A 211 16.26 25.79 45.21
CA PRO A 211 16.23 26.94 44.29
C PRO A 211 17.41 26.87 43.33
N ALA A 212 17.13 26.82 42.02
CA ALA A 212 18.15 26.94 40.99
C ALA A 212 18.23 28.40 40.50
N GLU A 213 19.38 29.03 40.73
CA GLU A 213 19.75 30.31 40.10
C GLU A 213 19.93 30.07 38.59
N THR A 214 19.18 30.82 37.77
CA THR A 214 19.29 30.79 36.31
C THR A 214 20.59 31.47 35.87
N SER A 215 21.66 30.69 35.80
CA SER A 215 22.89 31.09 35.12
C SER A 215 22.82 30.59 33.67
N HIS A 216 22.93 31.52 32.70
CA HIS A 216 23.09 31.22 31.28
C HIS A 216 24.42 30.48 31.08
N THR A 217 24.39 29.17 31.30
CA THR A 217 25.55 28.30 31.10
C THR A 217 25.40 27.68 29.73
N ASP A 218 26.46 27.81 28.95
CA ASP A 218 26.77 27.11 27.71
C ASP A 218 26.61 25.59 27.95
N THR A 219 25.37 25.12 27.91
CA THR A 219 25.00 23.76 28.32
C THR A 219 25.17 22.88 27.10
N ALA A 220 26.16 21.99 27.14
CA ALA A 220 26.43 21.07 26.03
C ALA A 220 25.17 20.25 25.70
N ILE A 221 24.81 20.24 24.41
CA ILE A 221 23.65 19.49 23.91
C ILE A 221 23.82 17.99 24.23
N PRO A 222 22.83 17.35 24.87
CA PRO A 222 22.85 15.91 25.13
C PRO A 222 23.12 15.09 23.86
N VAL A 223 23.79 13.94 23.99
CA VAL A 223 24.10 13.06 22.84
C VAL A 223 22.83 12.66 22.09
N GLU A 224 21.77 12.32 22.83
CA GLU A 224 20.47 11.94 22.26
C GLU A 224 19.79 13.06 21.48
N ASP A 225 20.00 14.31 21.86
CA ASP A 225 19.44 15.46 21.16
C ASP A 225 20.29 15.79 19.91
N ARG A 226 21.58 15.45 19.89
CA ARG A 226 22.43 15.58 18.68
C ARG A 226 21.96 14.69 17.53
N THR A 227 21.66 13.42 17.81
CA THR A 227 21.11 12.50 16.80
C THR A 227 19.77 13.01 16.25
N ARG A 228 18.88 13.53 17.13
CA ARG A 228 17.63 14.15 16.69
C ARG A 228 17.87 15.37 15.79
N LEU A 229 18.82 16.23 16.15
CA LEU A 229 19.16 17.43 15.36
C LEU A 229 19.69 17.07 13.97
N GLU A 230 20.52 16.02 13.87
CA GLU A 230 21.02 15.48 12.60
C GLU A 230 19.86 14.96 11.74
N GLU A 231 19.01 14.09 12.29
CA GLU A 231 17.85 13.54 11.58
C GLU A 231 16.84 14.62 11.15
N LEU A 232 16.60 15.62 11.99
CA LEU A 232 15.74 16.78 11.67
C LEU A 232 16.31 17.63 10.52
N ALA A 233 17.65 17.68 10.38
CA ALA A 233 18.29 18.47 9.33
C ALA A 233 18.14 17.83 7.95
N ASP A 234 18.16 16.49 7.90
CA ASP A 234 18.06 15.71 6.67
C ASP A 234 16.62 15.57 6.16
N ARG A 235 15.63 15.72 7.03
CA ARG A 235 14.20 15.69 6.68
C ARG A 235 13.79 16.85 5.78
N ASP A 236 13.02 16.57 4.72
CA ASP A 236 12.32 17.60 3.95
C ASP A 236 10.90 17.88 4.49
N PRO A 237 10.69 18.98 5.25
CA PRO A 237 9.38 19.31 5.79
C PRO A 237 8.40 19.87 4.76
N ARG A 238 8.85 20.22 3.55
CA ARG A 238 8.00 20.82 2.51
C ARG A 238 7.31 19.78 1.64
N ARG A 239 7.96 18.62 1.47
CA ARG A 239 7.52 17.52 0.60
C ARG A 239 7.38 16.22 1.39
N SER A 240 6.70 16.32 2.52
CA SER A 240 6.35 15.17 3.36
C SER A 240 4.95 14.64 3.03
N PHE A 241 4.69 13.41 3.43
CA PHE A 241 3.43 12.70 3.30
C PHE A 241 2.93 12.21 4.64
N GLU A 242 1.62 12.08 4.75
CA GLU A 242 0.98 11.28 5.79
C GLU A 242 0.53 9.95 5.19
N VAL A 243 0.85 8.87 5.89
CA VAL A 243 0.65 7.49 5.44
C VAL A 243 -0.18 6.73 6.47
N ASN A 244 -1.21 6.01 6.02
CA ASN A 244 -1.86 4.98 6.84
C ASN A 244 -1.65 3.62 6.19
N VAL A 245 -1.27 2.63 6.98
CA VAL A 245 -1.11 1.27 6.49
C VAL A 245 -1.93 0.32 7.34
N ARG A 246 -2.72 -0.54 6.69
CA ARG A 246 -3.55 -1.53 7.36
C ARG A 246 -3.78 -2.75 6.48
N ALA A 247 -3.98 -3.90 7.09
CA ALA A 247 -4.26 -5.15 6.41
C ALA A 247 -5.42 -5.91 7.05
N VAL A 248 -6.03 -6.79 6.28
CA VAL A 248 -7.02 -7.77 6.73
C VAL A 248 -6.71 -9.14 6.15
N LEU A 249 -6.90 -10.16 6.98
CA LEU A 249 -6.67 -11.57 6.69
C LEU A 249 -8.01 -12.30 6.85
N CYS A 250 -8.41 -13.06 5.84
CA CYS A 250 -9.76 -13.59 5.78
C CYS A 250 -9.90 -15.00 6.36
N ASN A 251 -8.81 -15.75 6.46
CA ASN A 251 -8.84 -17.13 6.95
C ASN A 251 -8.34 -17.22 8.40
N ALA A 252 -9.13 -17.86 9.26
CA ALA A 252 -8.85 -18.01 10.68
C ALA A 252 -7.57 -18.78 11.00
N ARG A 253 -7.06 -19.58 10.06
CA ARG A 253 -5.78 -20.30 10.20
C ARG A 253 -4.57 -19.39 10.08
N ASP A 254 -4.73 -18.24 9.41
CA ASP A 254 -3.65 -17.29 9.12
C ASP A 254 -3.37 -16.32 10.28
N ARG A 255 -3.86 -16.62 11.50
CA ARG A 255 -3.62 -15.75 12.66
C ARG A 255 -2.13 -15.55 12.97
N HIS A 256 -1.33 -16.60 12.81
CA HIS A 256 0.12 -16.53 12.97
C HIS A 256 0.78 -15.62 11.92
N VAL A 257 0.24 -15.61 10.69
CA VAL A 257 0.66 -14.69 9.62
C VAL A 257 0.33 -13.24 9.97
N ALA A 258 -0.73 -12.98 10.74
CA ALA A 258 -1.03 -11.64 11.24
C ALA A 258 0.07 -11.09 12.16
N ASP A 259 0.66 -11.95 12.99
CA ASP A 259 1.77 -11.59 13.87
C ASP A 259 3.05 -11.31 13.06
N ASP A 260 3.35 -12.15 12.07
CA ASP A 260 4.47 -11.92 11.14
C ASP A 260 4.30 -10.60 10.38
N LEU A 261 3.11 -10.38 9.83
CA LEU A 261 2.75 -9.16 9.11
C LEU A 261 2.86 -7.91 10.01
N ALA A 262 2.48 -8.00 11.28
CA ALA A 262 2.60 -6.90 12.23
C ALA A 262 4.06 -6.44 12.46
N THR A 263 5.03 -7.29 12.16
CA THR A 263 6.47 -6.97 12.23
C THR A 263 7.10 -6.61 10.89
N ALA A 264 6.37 -6.73 9.77
CA ALA A 264 6.93 -6.61 8.43
C ALA A 264 7.53 -5.23 8.09
N PHE A 265 7.06 -4.15 8.74
CA PHE A 265 7.62 -2.81 8.59
C PHE A 265 8.61 -2.42 9.70
N ALA A 266 9.02 -3.36 10.57
CA ALA A 266 9.93 -3.06 11.68
C ALA A 266 11.26 -2.45 11.19
N GLU A 267 11.78 -2.90 10.05
CA GLU A 267 13.05 -2.43 9.47
C GLU A 267 12.99 -0.97 8.97
N VAL A 268 11.79 -0.44 8.68
CA VAL A 268 11.59 0.98 8.32
C VAL A 268 11.78 1.90 9.53
N SER A 269 11.71 1.35 10.74
CA SER A 269 11.97 2.10 11.96
C SER A 269 13.40 2.62 12.01
N HIS A 270 13.57 3.81 12.57
CA HIS A 270 14.88 4.39 12.85
C HIS A 270 15.05 4.66 14.36
N THR A 271 15.93 5.60 14.74
CA THR A 271 16.42 5.73 16.12
C THR A 271 15.29 6.01 17.11
N CYS A 272 14.56 7.11 16.87
CA CYS A 272 13.54 7.65 17.77
C CYS A 272 12.14 7.60 17.15
N TYR A 273 12.03 7.14 15.90
CA TYR A 273 10.77 7.03 15.17
C TYR A 273 10.58 5.62 14.63
N LYS A 274 9.65 4.87 15.25
CA LYS A 274 9.47 3.43 15.02
C LYS A 274 8.10 3.12 14.42
N ILE A 275 8.02 2.06 13.62
CA ILE A 275 6.77 1.53 13.06
C ILE A 275 6.44 0.21 13.74
N THR A 276 5.21 0.08 14.21
CA THR A 276 4.72 -1.15 14.87
C THR A 276 3.35 -1.54 14.35
N GLY A 277 3.13 -2.83 14.10
CA GLY A 277 1.80 -3.37 13.81
C GLY A 277 1.06 -3.78 15.10
N THR A 278 -0.24 -3.52 15.14
CA THR A 278 -1.16 -4.03 16.16
C THR A 278 -2.17 -4.96 15.49
N VAL A 279 -2.26 -6.19 16.01
CA VAL A 279 -3.20 -7.21 15.51
C VAL A 279 -4.56 -7.05 16.20
N TYR A 280 -5.61 -6.98 15.40
CA TYR A 280 -7.00 -6.91 15.80
C TYR A 280 -7.74 -8.20 15.40
N THR A 281 -8.74 -8.59 16.18
CA THR A 281 -9.58 -9.78 15.93
C THR A 281 -11.03 -9.48 16.26
N GLY A 282 -11.97 -10.24 15.70
CA GLY A 282 -13.40 -10.07 16.00
C GLY A 282 -13.94 -8.72 15.51
N THR A 283 -14.65 -7.99 16.37
CA THR A 283 -15.28 -6.70 16.02
C THR A 283 -14.27 -5.67 15.53
N ASP A 284 -13.09 -5.61 16.15
CA ASP A 284 -12.06 -4.64 15.76
C ASP A 284 -11.50 -4.91 14.36
N ALA A 285 -11.45 -6.19 13.95
CA ALA A 285 -11.05 -6.56 12.60
C ALA A 285 -12.14 -6.19 11.56
N ALA A 286 -13.42 -6.34 11.92
CA ALA A 286 -14.54 -5.89 11.09
C ALA A 286 -14.59 -4.35 10.95
N ASP A 287 -14.28 -3.62 12.03
CA ASP A 287 -14.13 -2.17 12.00
C ASP A 287 -12.97 -1.75 11.09
N LEU A 288 -11.84 -2.46 11.13
CA LEU A 288 -10.70 -2.20 10.26
C LEU A 288 -11.05 -2.42 8.78
N ARG A 289 -11.80 -3.49 8.46
CA ARG A 289 -12.34 -3.70 7.10
C ARG A 289 -13.23 -2.56 6.66
N THR A 290 -14.12 -2.07 7.53
CA THR A 290 -15.00 -0.94 7.22
C THR A 290 -14.18 0.30 6.89
N ARG A 291 -13.13 0.59 7.68
CA ARG A 291 -12.18 1.68 7.38
C ARG A 291 -11.50 1.50 6.02
N ILE A 292 -11.14 0.27 5.65
CA ILE A 292 -10.57 -0.03 4.33
C ILE A 292 -11.54 0.34 3.21
N ARG A 293 -12.78 -0.15 3.27
CA ARG A 293 -13.84 0.11 2.29
C ARG A 293 -14.09 1.62 2.12
N ASP A 294 -14.22 2.31 3.24
CA ASP A 294 -14.61 3.72 3.29
C ASP A 294 -13.42 4.68 3.09
N ARG A 295 -12.20 4.14 2.90
CA ARG A 295 -10.95 4.92 2.78
C ARG A 295 -10.74 5.89 3.94
N VAL A 296 -11.07 5.48 5.16
CA VAL A 296 -10.92 6.34 6.33
C VAL A 296 -9.44 6.69 6.50
N PHE A 297 -9.13 7.98 6.53
CA PHE A 297 -7.79 8.50 6.71
C PHE A 297 -7.63 9.07 8.13
N HIS A 298 -6.60 8.65 8.83
CA HIS A 298 -6.22 9.13 10.15
C HIS A 298 -4.99 10.04 10.02
N PRO A 299 -5.12 11.36 10.28
CA PRO A 299 -3.99 12.27 10.20
C PRO A 299 -2.96 11.97 11.30
N ALA A 300 -1.74 12.44 11.07
CA ALA A 300 -0.62 12.29 12.00
C ALA A 300 -0.81 13.17 13.26
N ASP A 301 -1.54 12.65 14.26
CA ASP A 301 -1.81 13.34 15.53
C ASP A 301 -1.05 12.71 16.71
N TYR A 302 0.01 13.39 17.15
CA TYR A 302 0.86 13.01 18.30
C TYR A 302 0.69 13.96 19.50
N ASP A 303 -0.22 14.93 19.42
CA ASP A 303 -0.37 16.01 20.41
C ASP A 303 -1.57 15.85 21.35
N ARG A 304 -2.17 14.66 21.34
CA ARG A 304 -3.28 14.28 22.20
C ARG A 304 -2.96 14.50 23.67
N LEU A 305 -3.97 14.96 24.42
CA LEU A 305 -3.85 15.26 25.85
C LEU A 305 -3.30 14.07 26.65
N GLN A 306 -3.67 12.84 26.28
CA GLN A 306 -3.21 11.62 26.92
C GLN A 306 -1.68 11.46 26.85
N TYR A 307 -1.03 11.91 25.77
CA TYR A 307 0.42 11.83 25.60
C TYR A 307 1.19 12.90 26.38
N ARG A 308 0.47 13.79 27.09
CA ARG A 308 1.06 14.74 28.05
C ARG A 308 1.18 14.14 29.45
N LEU A 309 0.63 12.94 29.68
CA LEU A 309 0.73 12.24 30.96
C LEU A 309 2.06 11.47 31.05
N PRO A 310 2.62 11.30 32.25
CA PRO A 310 3.79 10.46 32.43
C PRO A 310 3.47 8.99 32.09
N PHE A 311 4.47 8.25 31.60
CA PHE A 311 4.40 6.81 31.27
C PHE A 311 3.52 6.44 30.06
N THR A 312 3.11 7.39 29.23
CA THR A 312 2.47 7.11 27.95
C THR A 312 3.44 7.30 26.79
N THR A 313 3.52 6.34 25.89
CA THR A 313 4.25 6.50 24.62
C THR A 313 3.28 7.03 23.56
N PRO A 314 3.64 8.10 22.84
CA PRO A 314 2.82 8.57 21.73
C PRO A 314 2.74 7.51 20.64
N SER A 315 1.54 7.26 20.12
CA SER A 315 1.34 6.46 18.91
C SER A 315 0.26 7.06 18.02
N SER A 316 0.38 6.84 16.72
CA SER A 316 -0.63 7.26 15.75
C SER A 316 -0.67 6.33 14.54
N PRO A 317 -1.85 5.99 14.01
CA PRO A 317 -1.98 5.36 12.69
C PRO A 317 -1.46 6.24 11.53
N GLY A 318 -1.37 7.56 11.73
CA GLY A 318 -0.82 8.51 10.77
C GLY A 318 0.70 8.59 10.85
N ILE A 319 1.38 7.89 9.96
CA ILE A 319 2.84 7.88 9.82
C ILE A 319 3.25 9.09 8.96
N VAL A 320 4.33 9.78 9.31
CA VAL A 320 4.90 10.84 8.48
C VAL A 320 6.11 10.28 7.75
N ALA A 321 6.18 10.45 6.43
CA ALA A 321 7.28 9.98 5.61
C ALA A 321 7.60 11.03 4.53
N ASP A 322 8.87 11.23 4.18
CA ASP A 322 9.24 12.13 3.08
C ASP A 322 9.41 11.34 1.79
N ALA A 323 9.78 12.03 0.71
CA ALA A 323 9.97 11.39 -0.59
C ALA A 323 11.03 10.27 -0.57
N SER A 324 12.06 10.38 0.27
CA SER A 324 13.13 9.37 0.39
C SER A 324 12.67 8.11 1.14
N GLU A 325 11.69 8.24 2.03
CA GLU A 325 11.18 7.17 2.90
C GLU A 325 9.89 6.54 2.39
N LEU A 326 9.05 7.29 1.65
CA LEU A 326 7.73 6.86 1.22
C LEU A 326 7.76 5.55 0.42
N GLY A 327 8.82 5.37 -0.38
CA GLY A 327 8.99 4.17 -1.19
C GLY A 327 9.08 2.88 -0.38
N SER A 328 9.56 2.95 0.87
CA SER A 328 9.60 1.81 1.78
C SER A 328 8.22 1.22 2.07
N PHE A 329 7.15 2.02 1.94
CA PHE A 329 5.78 1.58 2.19
C PHE A 329 5.04 1.12 0.93
N CYS A 330 5.30 1.73 -0.22
CA CYS A 330 4.45 1.55 -1.41
C CYS A 330 5.16 0.99 -2.63
N LEU A 331 6.50 0.87 -2.64
CA LEU A 331 7.24 0.31 -3.76
C LEU A 331 7.55 -1.16 -3.58
N LEU A 332 7.16 -1.93 -4.58
CA LEU A 332 7.46 -3.34 -4.69
C LEU A 332 8.53 -3.53 -5.77
N ASP A 333 9.73 -3.89 -5.35
CA ASP A 333 10.81 -4.26 -6.26
C ASP A 333 10.60 -5.72 -6.69
N GLY A 334 10.32 -5.94 -7.97
CA GLY A 334 10.05 -7.29 -8.46
C GLY A 334 11.28 -8.21 -8.48
N SER A 335 12.50 -7.68 -8.35
CA SER A 335 13.71 -8.50 -8.11
C SER A 335 13.70 -9.14 -6.71
N ALA A 336 13.05 -8.48 -5.74
CA ALA A 336 12.89 -8.97 -4.36
C ALA A 336 11.77 -10.01 -4.21
N LEU A 337 10.93 -10.21 -5.22
CA LEU A 337 9.84 -11.18 -5.17
C LEU A 337 10.34 -12.63 -5.34
N THR A 338 10.14 -13.43 -4.30
CA THR A 338 10.32 -14.89 -4.35
C THR A 338 9.37 -15.51 -5.39
N THR A 339 9.71 -16.72 -5.86
CA THR A 339 8.94 -17.40 -6.94
C THR A 339 7.45 -17.59 -6.60
N ALA A 340 7.09 -17.67 -5.32
CA ALA A 340 5.71 -17.85 -4.86
C ALA A 340 4.84 -16.59 -5.03
N ALA A 341 5.44 -15.39 -5.01
CA ALA A 341 4.72 -14.12 -5.18
C ALA A 341 4.69 -13.64 -6.65
N ARG A 342 5.28 -14.40 -7.58
CA ARG A 342 5.39 -14.01 -9.00
C ARG A 342 4.11 -14.32 -9.77
N PRO A 343 3.69 -13.44 -10.70
CA PRO A 343 2.80 -13.84 -11.77
C PRO A 343 3.45 -14.98 -12.57
N SER A 344 2.72 -16.07 -12.79
CA SER A 344 3.15 -17.10 -13.74
C SER A 344 3.39 -16.45 -15.10
N ARG A 345 4.62 -16.48 -15.64
CA ARG A 345 4.94 -16.01 -16.99
C ARG A 345 4.01 -16.71 -17.98
N ARG A 346 2.96 -16.04 -18.45
CA ARG A 346 2.21 -16.51 -19.61
C ARG A 346 3.09 -16.25 -20.82
N HIS A 347 3.59 -17.30 -21.44
CA HIS A 347 4.13 -17.19 -22.80
C HIS A 347 3.05 -16.57 -23.69
N PRO A 348 3.41 -15.65 -24.61
CA PRO A 348 2.47 -15.21 -25.62
C PRO A 348 2.04 -16.45 -26.39
N VAL A 349 0.74 -16.77 -26.32
CA VAL A 349 0.13 -17.75 -27.20
C VAL A 349 0.29 -17.18 -28.60
N SER A 350 1.26 -17.71 -29.33
CA SER A 350 1.39 -17.45 -30.75
C SER A 350 0.11 -17.96 -31.41
N ASP A 351 -0.76 -17.03 -31.79
CA ASP A 351 -1.88 -17.29 -32.69
C ASP A 351 -1.31 -17.74 -34.04
N VAL A 352 -1.10 -19.05 -34.18
CA VAL A 352 -0.98 -19.69 -35.49
C VAL A 352 -2.38 -19.82 -36.06
N CYS A 353 -2.95 -18.67 -36.46
CA CYS A 353 -4.15 -18.64 -37.26
C CYS A 353 -3.73 -18.83 -38.72
N SER A 354 -3.78 -20.09 -39.16
CA SER A 354 -3.48 -20.51 -40.52
C SER A 354 -4.31 -19.72 -41.54
N HIS A 355 -3.61 -18.95 -42.38
CA HIS A 355 -4.16 -18.19 -43.49
C HIS A 355 -4.63 -19.15 -44.61
N ARG A 356 -5.84 -19.70 -44.51
CA ARG A 356 -6.46 -20.45 -45.61
C ARG A 356 -7.09 -19.46 -46.59
N ARG A 357 -6.31 -19.08 -47.61
CA ARG A 357 -6.73 -18.27 -48.77
C ARG A 357 -8.04 -18.81 -49.37
N ARG A 358 -9.10 -18.00 -49.36
CA ARG A 358 -10.29 -18.18 -50.20
C ARG A 358 -9.89 -17.99 -51.67
N ARG A 359 -10.02 -19.02 -52.50
CA ARG A 359 -10.09 -18.86 -53.96
C ARG A 359 -11.54 -18.96 -54.39
N HIS A 360 -12.03 -17.89 -55.02
CA HIS A 360 -13.24 -17.85 -55.82
C HIS A 360 -13.08 -18.78 -57.05
N ILE A 361 -14.00 -19.73 -57.24
CA ILE A 361 -14.35 -20.28 -58.56
C ILE A 361 -15.87 -20.50 -58.61
N SER A 362 -16.47 -20.00 -59.68
CA SER A 362 -17.90 -19.95 -60.03
C SER A 362 -18.55 -21.33 -60.31
N PRO A 363 -19.90 -21.42 -60.36
CA PRO A 363 -20.65 -22.68 -60.45
C PRO A 363 -21.02 -23.04 -61.89
N ARG A 364 -21.13 -24.34 -62.22
CA ARG A 364 -21.93 -24.85 -63.36
C ARG A 364 -22.03 -26.39 -63.40
N PHE A 365 -23.27 -26.89 -63.53
CA PHE A 365 -23.74 -28.21 -64.01
C PHE A 365 -23.31 -29.47 -63.21
N ALA A 366 -24.05 -30.59 -63.08
CA ALA A 366 -25.41 -31.01 -63.39
C ALA A 366 -25.61 -32.44 -62.81
N THR A 367 -26.84 -32.74 -62.35
CA THR A 367 -27.58 -34.02 -62.46
C THR A 367 -27.11 -35.34 -61.80
N THR A 368 -28.11 -36.07 -61.27
CA THR A 368 -28.26 -37.56 -61.09
C THR A 368 -28.22 -38.01 -59.63
N ALA A 369 -29.34 -38.16 -58.90
CA ALA A 369 -30.43 -39.16 -58.95
C ALA A 369 -30.20 -40.44 -58.10
N CYS A 370 -31.19 -40.70 -57.23
CA CYS A 370 -31.78 -42.00 -56.89
C CYS A 370 -30.94 -43.04 -56.10
N ARG A 371 -31.36 -43.38 -54.86
CA ARG A 371 -32.34 -44.47 -54.61
C ARG A 371 -32.61 -44.72 -53.11
N LEU A 372 -33.91 -44.92 -52.87
CA LEU A 372 -34.55 -45.60 -51.74
C LEU A 372 -33.96 -47.00 -51.47
N ALA A 373 -33.91 -47.41 -50.20
CA ALA A 373 -34.21 -48.78 -49.80
C ALA A 373 -34.83 -48.81 -48.39
N VAL A 374 -36.08 -49.26 -48.36
CA VAL A 374 -36.91 -49.62 -47.20
C VAL A 374 -36.79 -51.12 -46.94
N ARG A 375 -36.73 -51.54 -45.68
CA ARG A 375 -37.30 -52.77 -45.05
C ARG A 375 -36.72 -52.89 -43.64
N SER A 376 -37.44 -52.77 -42.52
CA SER A 376 -38.62 -53.48 -41.99
C SER A 376 -38.40 -54.96 -41.63
N HIS A 377 -38.26 -55.25 -40.33
CA HIS A 377 -38.91 -56.34 -39.58
C HIS A 377 -38.62 -56.07 -38.08
N ARG A 378 -39.59 -55.75 -37.21
CA ARG A 378 -40.52 -56.66 -36.47
C ARG A 378 -39.77 -57.88 -35.90
N THR A 379 -39.82 -58.28 -34.63
CA THR A 379 -40.82 -58.17 -33.54
C THR A 379 -40.22 -58.91 -32.33
N GLY A 380 -40.59 -58.56 -31.09
CA GLY A 380 -40.45 -59.50 -29.96
C GLY A 380 -40.14 -58.88 -28.59
N ARG A 381 -41.15 -58.24 -27.99
CA ARG A 381 -41.34 -58.07 -26.53
C ARG A 381 -41.75 -59.43 -25.91
N PRO A 382 -42.06 -59.54 -24.60
CA PRO A 382 -41.35 -59.15 -23.37
C PRO A 382 -41.39 -60.34 -22.36
N GLU A 383 -40.94 -60.15 -21.12
CA GLU A 383 -41.50 -60.70 -19.84
C GLU A 383 -40.47 -60.44 -18.71
N THR A 384 -40.80 -59.57 -17.72
CA THR A 384 -41.25 -59.90 -16.33
C THR A 384 -40.24 -60.72 -15.52
N SER A 385 -40.05 -60.61 -14.21
CA SER A 385 -40.55 -59.78 -13.11
C SER A 385 -39.65 -60.12 -11.90
N GLN A 386 -39.22 -59.12 -11.11
CA GLN A 386 -39.34 -59.04 -9.65
C GLN A 386 -38.55 -57.85 -9.11
#